data_AF-A0A0T9RAR6-F1
#
_entry.id   AF-A0A0T9RAR6-F1
#
_cell.length_a   1.000
_cell.length_b   1.000
_cell.length_c   1.000
_cell.angle_alpha   90.00
_cell.angle_beta   90.00
_cell.angle_gamma   90.00
#
_symmetry.space_group_name_H-M   'P 1'
#
loop_
_entity.id
_entity.type
_entity.pdbx_description
1 polymer ?
#
loop_
_entity_poly.entity_id
_entity_poly.type
_entity_poly.pdbx_seq_one_letter_code
_entity_poly.pdbx_strand_id
1 'polypeptide(L)'
;MRFLWALMLFIVLPVSAAIQCGGYRLTGDGMTVINGETVTSQKITYLGAKGDDTQMKMDMAIMPARDGNMYGFQFIKRDGKAFLNVQFLQNSMDAPKIIGSFPCKKLPD
;
A
#
# COMPACT_ATOMS: atom_id res chain seq x y z
N MET A 1 5.57 33.58 45.39
CA MET A 1 4.84 32.59 44.55
C MET A 1 5.82 31.89 43.61
N ARG A 2 5.93 30.56 43.66
CA ARG A 2 6.66 29.77 42.65
C ARG A 2 5.67 29.38 41.56
N PHE A 3 5.74 30.03 40.39
CA PHE A 3 4.99 29.60 39.21
C PHE A 3 5.73 28.40 38.59
N LEU A 4 5.24 27.18 38.83
CA LEU A 4 5.64 26.02 38.03
C LEU A 4 4.92 26.11 36.69
N TRP A 5 5.64 26.49 35.63
CA TRP A 5 5.17 26.31 34.26
C TRP A 5 5.31 24.84 33.87
N ALA A 6 4.20 24.11 33.88
CA ALA A 6 4.13 22.76 33.33
C ALA A 6 4.17 22.85 31.80
N LEU A 7 5.28 22.43 31.20
CA LEU A 7 5.46 22.33 29.75
C LEU A 7 4.63 21.13 29.25
N MET A 8 3.44 21.37 28.68
CA MET A 8 2.71 20.31 27.96
C MET A 8 3.48 19.94 26.68
N LEU A 9 4.11 18.77 26.67
CA LEU A 9 4.58 18.16 25.42
C LEU A 9 3.37 17.65 24.64
N PHE A 10 3.05 18.30 23.52
CA PHE A 10 2.16 17.74 22.51
C PHE A 10 2.90 16.62 21.77
N ILE A 11 2.59 15.37 22.10
CA ILE A 11 3.06 14.21 21.35
C ILE A 11 2.21 14.11 20.08
N VAL A 12 2.84 14.32 18.92
CA VAL A 12 2.22 14.10 17.61
C VAL A 12 2.34 12.61 17.30
N LEU A 13 1.22 11.89 17.27
CA LEU A 13 1.20 10.49 16.84
C LEU A 13 1.04 10.43 15.31
N PRO A 14 1.87 9.67 14.59
CA PRO A 14 1.69 9.49 13.15
C PRO A 14 0.43 8.66 12.89
N VAL A 15 -0.52 9.23 12.15
CA VAL A 15 -1.70 8.50 11.65
C VAL A 15 -1.29 7.81 10.36
N SER A 16 -1.13 6.49 10.39
CA SER A 16 -0.89 5.68 9.19
C SER A 16 -2.21 5.05 8.74
N ALA A 17 -2.78 5.56 7.64
CA ALA A 17 -3.98 4.97 7.06
C ALA A 17 -3.69 3.56 6.52
N ALA A 18 -4.31 2.54 7.09
CA ALA A 18 -4.20 1.16 6.62
C ALA A 18 -5.31 0.82 5.63
N ILE A 19 -4.96 0.10 4.56
CA ILE A 19 -5.89 -0.39 3.55
C ILE A 19 -5.87 -1.92 3.59
N GLN A 20 -7.03 -2.55 3.68
CA GLN A 20 -7.18 -4.00 3.64
C GLN A 20 -7.76 -4.44 2.30
N CYS A 21 -7.09 -5.32 1.58
CA CYS A 21 -7.52 -5.91 0.31
C CYS A 21 -7.47 -7.44 0.39
N GLY A 22 -8.58 -8.10 0.69
CA GLY A 22 -8.58 -9.55 0.95
C GLY A 22 -7.59 -9.91 2.06
N GLY A 23 -6.61 -10.79 1.78
CA GLY A 23 -5.53 -11.17 2.70
C GLY A 23 -4.32 -10.22 2.72
N TYR A 24 -4.37 -9.08 2.01
CA TYR A 24 -3.27 -8.13 1.90
C TYR A 24 -3.57 -6.87 2.71
N ARG A 25 -2.68 -6.55 3.66
CA ARG A 25 -2.71 -5.29 4.41
C ARG A 25 -1.65 -4.35 3.85
N LEU A 26 -2.10 -3.22 3.35
CA LEU A 26 -1.28 -2.16 2.77
C LEU A 26 -1.17 -1.02 3.77
N THR A 27 0.06 -0.57 4.00
CA THR A 27 0.41 0.56 4.86
C THR A 27 1.57 1.33 4.22
N GLY A 28 2.02 2.41 4.84
CA GLY A 28 3.23 3.13 4.45
C GLY A 28 2.99 4.63 4.32
N ASP A 29 4.03 5.40 4.67
CA ASP A 29 4.09 6.86 4.54
C ASP A 29 5.20 7.22 3.53
N GLY A 30 5.10 6.64 2.32
CA GLY A 30 6.13 6.68 1.29
C GLY A 30 6.08 5.45 0.39
N MET A 31 7.02 4.52 0.56
CA MET A 31 6.95 3.20 -0.08
C MET A 31 5.88 2.35 0.61
N THR A 32 5.10 1.64 -0.19
CA THR A 32 4.04 0.77 0.33
C THR A 32 4.65 -0.42 1.05
N VAL A 33 4.04 -0.79 2.16
CA VAL A 33 4.34 -1.98 2.94
C VAL A 33 3.15 -2.93 2.82
N ILE A 34 3.37 -4.09 2.20
CA ILE A 34 2.37 -5.15 2.01
C ILE A 34 2.66 -6.26 3.01
N ASN A 35 1.70 -6.55 3.89
CA ASN A 35 1.82 -7.60 4.92
C ASN A 35 3.10 -7.47 5.78
N GLY A 36 3.55 -6.24 6.03
CA GLY A 36 4.76 -5.97 6.82
C GLY A 36 6.08 -6.05 6.03
N GLU A 37 6.02 -6.17 4.71
CA GLU A 37 7.17 -6.16 3.81
C GLU A 37 7.09 -4.96 2.84
N THR A 38 8.15 -4.14 2.83
CA THR A 38 8.23 -2.96 1.97
C THR A 38 8.44 -3.39 0.52
N VAL A 39 7.70 -2.78 -0.40
CA VAL A 39 7.84 -3.02 -1.84
C VAL A 39 9.24 -2.60 -2.31
N THR A 40 9.82 -3.37 -3.22
CA THR A 40 11.16 -3.10 -3.78
C THR A 40 11.10 -2.08 -4.92
N SER A 41 9.93 -1.91 -5.54
CA SER A 41 9.66 -0.85 -6.50
C SER A 41 8.22 -0.39 -6.42
N GLN A 42 7.99 0.88 -6.76
CA GLN A 42 6.68 1.53 -6.73
C GLN A 42 6.61 2.61 -7.81
N LYS A 43 5.55 2.59 -8.60
CA LYS A 43 5.24 3.63 -9.58
C LYS A 43 3.80 4.10 -9.40
N ILE A 44 3.64 5.38 -9.08
CA ILE A 44 2.34 6.02 -8.96
C ILE A 44 1.97 6.69 -10.28
N THR A 45 0.74 6.46 -10.73
CA THR A 45 0.13 7.08 -11.91
C THR A 45 -1.21 7.66 -11.50
N TYR A 46 -1.38 8.97 -11.62
CA TYR A 46 -2.66 9.61 -11.42
C TYR A 46 -3.56 9.34 -12.64
N LEU A 47 -4.79 8.90 -12.38
CA LEU A 47 -5.80 8.59 -13.40
C LEU A 47 -6.69 9.81 -13.69
N GLY A 48 -6.67 10.80 -12.79
CA GLY A 48 -7.30 12.11 -12.95
C GLY A 48 -6.26 13.24 -12.87
N ALA A 49 -6.56 14.27 -12.07
CA ALA A 49 -5.62 15.37 -11.83
C ALA A 49 -4.36 14.87 -11.11
N LYS A 50 -3.22 15.48 -11.41
CA LYS A 50 -1.97 15.17 -10.71
C LYS A 50 -2.12 15.47 -9.22
N GLY A 51 -1.82 14.49 -8.36
CA GLY A 51 -1.98 14.60 -6.90
C GLY A 51 -3.35 14.15 -6.39
N ASP A 52 -4.26 13.70 -7.24
CA ASP A 52 -5.54 13.16 -6.81
C ASP A 52 -5.41 11.68 -6.38
N ASP A 53 -5.15 11.46 -5.09
CA ASP A 53 -5.07 10.12 -4.49
C ASP A 53 -6.43 9.40 -4.39
N THR A 54 -7.51 10.03 -4.85
CA THR A 54 -8.81 9.35 -5.05
C THR A 54 -8.92 8.69 -6.42
N GLN A 55 -8.07 9.11 -7.37
CA GLN A 55 -8.00 8.61 -8.74
C GLN A 55 -6.56 8.27 -9.09
N MET A 56 -6.08 7.13 -8.61
CA MET A 56 -4.70 6.72 -8.80
C MET A 56 -4.55 5.22 -9.05
N LYS A 57 -3.45 4.89 -9.71
CA LYS A 57 -2.94 3.54 -9.89
C LYS A 57 -1.52 3.50 -9.35
N MET A 58 -1.20 2.43 -8.63
CA MET A 58 0.12 2.18 -8.11
C MET A 58 0.55 0.78 -8.52
N ASP A 59 1.55 0.69 -9.40
CA ASP A 59 2.19 -0.57 -9.79
C ASP A 59 3.40 -0.79 -8.87
N MET A 60 3.51 -1.96 -8.26
CA MET A 60 4.53 -2.28 -7.27
C MET A 60 5.08 -3.69 -7.47
N ALA A 61 6.23 -3.97 -6.88
CA ALA A 61 6.77 -5.32 -6.82
C ALA A 61 7.47 -5.60 -5.49
N ILE A 62 7.51 -6.87 -5.11
CA ILE A 62 8.40 -7.41 -4.06
C ILE A 62 9.20 -8.53 -4.71
N MET A 63 10.52 -8.34 -4.79
CA MET A 63 11.43 -9.20 -5.55
C MET A 63 12.82 -9.21 -4.90
N PRO A 64 13.24 -10.31 -4.25
CA PRO A 64 12.40 -11.42 -3.79
C PRO A 64 11.54 -11.00 -2.58
N ALA A 65 10.44 -11.71 -2.34
CA ALA A 65 9.68 -11.64 -1.10
C ALA A 65 10.28 -12.57 -0.04
N ARG A 66 9.86 -12.40 1.22
CA ARG A 66 10.34 -13.21 2.36
C ARG A 66 10.17 -14.72 2.20
N ASP A 67 9.17 -15.15 1.45
CA ASP A 67 8.90 -16.56 1.16
C ASP A 67 9.66 -17.11 -0.06
N GLY A 68 10.55 -16.30 -0.65
CA GLY A 68 11.37 -16.64 -1.81
C GLY A 68 10.67 -16.45 -3.16
N ASN A 69 9.41 -16.05 -3.16
CA ASN A 69 8.63 -15.80 -4.37
C ASN A 69 8.83 -14.36 -4.89
N MET A 70 8.33 -14.09 -6.10
CA MET A 70 8.31 -12.76 -6.69
C MET A 70 6.87 -12.35 -6.93
N TYR A 71 6.51 -11.13 -6.52
CA TYR A 71 5.14 -10.65 -6.61
C TYR A 71 5.06 -9.29 -7.29
N GLY A 72 4.12 -9.18 -8.23
CA GLY A 72 3.68 -7.93 -8.82
C GLY A 72 2.33 -7.54 -8.23
N PHE A 73 2.17 -6.27 -7.90
CA PHE A 73 0.96 -5.73 -7.32
C PHE A 73 0.51 -4.51 -8.12
N GLN A 74 -0.79 -4.37 -8.30
CA GLN A 74 -1.39 -3.18 -8.89
C GLN A 74 -2.58 -2.76 -8.05
N PHE A 75 -2.39 -1.68 -7.30
CA PHE A 75 -3.45 -1.02 -6.57
C PHE A 75 -4.12 0.01 -7.49
N ILE A 76 -5.44 -0.03 -7.58
CA ILE A 76 -6.23 0.94 -8.36
C ILE A 76 -7.28 1.52 -7.42
N LYS A 77 -7.36 2.85 -7.36
CA LYS A 77 -8.43 3.60 -6.73
C LYS A 77 -9.05 4.54 -7.74
N ARG A 78 -10.35 4.36 -8.00
CA ARG A 78 -11.12 5.14 -8.97
C ARG A 78 -12.60 5.05 -8.61
N ASP A 79 -13.33 6.14 -8.80
CA ASP A 79 -14.79 6.21 -8.62
C ASP A 79 -15.26 5.70 -7.24
N GLY A 80 -14.52 6.06 -6.19
CA GLY A 80 -14.82 5.66 -4.82
C GLY A 80 -14.57 4.18 -4.50
N LYS A 81 -14.05 3.40 -5.45
CA LYS A 81 -13.70 1.99 -5.27
C LYS A 81 -12.19 1.81 -5.29
N ALA A 82 -11.72 0.79 -4.60
CA ALA A 82 -10.33 0.39 -4.61
C ALA A 82 -10.18 -1.13 -4.77
N PHE A 83 -9.19 -1.54 -5.54
CA PHE A 83 -8.88 -2.95 -5.81
C PHE A 83 -7.36 -3.17 -5.81
N LEU A 84 -6.95 -4.36 -5.39
CA LEU A 84 -5.58 -4.83 -5.50
C LEU A 84 -5.54 -6.04 -6.43
N ASN A 85 -4.87 -5.90 -7.56
CA ASN A 85 -4.49 -7.03 -8.39
C ASN A 85 -3.13 -7.53 -7.93
N VAL A 86 -2.99 -8.84 -7.79
CA VAL A 86 -1.76 -9.51 -7.39
C VAL A 86 -1.41 -10.54 -8.44
N GLN A 87 -0.16 -10.58 -8.85
CA GLN A 87 0.38 -11.57 -9.76
C GLN A 87 1.60 -12.23 -9.13
N PHE A 88 1.62 -13.56 -9.13
CA PHE A 88 2.83 -14.33 -8.90
C PHE A 88 3.72 -14.24 -10.15
N LEU A 89 4.90 -13.65 -9.99
CA LEU A 89 5.88 -13.46 -11.06
C LEU A 89 6.73 -14.72 -11.16
N GLN A 90 6.58 -15.44 -12.26
CA GLN A 90 7.28 -16.69 -12.51
C GLN A 90 8.52 -16.46 -13.35
N ASN A 91 9.50 -17.36 -13.20
CA ASN A 91 10.76 -17.30 -13.94
C ASN A 91 10.61 -17.76 -15.41
N SER A 92 9.45 -18.28 -15.81
CA SER A 92 9.13 -18.67 -17.18
C SER A 92 7.91 -17.91 -17.69
N MET A 93 8.01 -17.37 -18.91
CA MET A 93 6.92 -16.68 -19.59
C MET A 93 5.85 -17.64 -20.13
N ASP A 94 6.21 -18.91 -20.29
CA ASP A 94 5.30 -19.97 -20.75
C ASP A 94 4.48 -20.58 -19.60
N ALA A 95 4.85 -20.25 -18.36
CA ALA A 95 4.12 -20.74 -17.20
C ALA A 95 2.75 -20.05 -17.06
N PRO A 96 1.69 -20.77 -16.66
CA PRO A 96 0.36 -20.17 -16.49
C PRO A 96 0.38 -19.03 -15.47
N LYS A 97 -0.18 -17.87 -15.82
CA LYS A 97 -0.24 -16.72 -14.91
C LYS A 97 -1.16 -17.02 -13.72
N ILE A 98 -0.63 -16.91 -12.50
CA ILE A 98 -1.41 -16.97 -11.27
C ILE A 98 -1.71 -15.53 -10.83
N ILE A 99 -2.98 -15.15 -10.92
CA ILE A 99 -3.46 -13.79 -10.63
C ILE A 99 -4.65 -13.83 -9.66
N GLY A 100 -4.77 -12.80 -8.84
CA GLY A 100 -5.91 -12.56 -7.97
C GLY A 100 -6.27 -11.08 -7.92
N SER A 101 -7.58 -10.78 -7.82
CA SER A 101 -8.09 -9.41 -7.70
C SER A 101 -8.94 -9.29 -6.45
N PHE A 102 -8.58 -8.37 -5.57
CA PHE A 102 -9.17 -8.24 -4.24
C PHE A 102 -9.77 -6.85 -4.04
N PRO A 103 -11.06 -6.73 -3.67
CA PRO A 103 -11.63 -5.44 -3.30
C PRO A 103 -10.98 -4.94 -2.01
N CYS A 104 -10.74 -3.63 -1.95
CA CYS A 104 -10.08 -2.98 -0.83
C CYS A 104 -11.06 -2.18 0.03
N LYS A 105 -10.76 -2.05 1.32
CA LYS A 105 -11.47 -1.20 2.28
C LYS A 105 -10.44 -0.43 3.11
N LYS A 106 -10.70 0.85 3.37
CA LYS A 106 -9.94 1.61 4.38
C LYS A 106 -10.27 1.03 5.76
N LEU A 107 -9.26 0.74 6.56
CA LEU A 107 -9.46 0.37 7.96
C LEU A 107 -9.65 1.65 8.81
N PRO A 108 -10.45 1.59 9.88
CA PRO A 108 -10.49 2.67 10.86
C PRO A 108 -9.09 2.89 11.43
N ASP A 109 -8.75 4.16 11.65
CA ASP A 109 -7.49 4.57 12.28
C ASP A 109 -7.52 4.25 13.80
#